data_AF-A0A349Z072-F1
#
_entry.id   AF-A0A349Z072-F1
#
_cell.length_a   1.000
_cell.length_b   1.000
_cell.length_c   1.000
_cell.angle_alpha   90.00
_cell.angle_beta   90.00
_cell.angle_gamma   90.00
#
_symmetry.space_group_name_H-M   'P 1'
#
loop_
_entity.id
_entity.type
_entity.pdbx_description
1 polymer ?
#
loop_
_entity_poly.entity_id
_entity_poly.type
_entity_poly.pdbx_seq_one_letter_code
_entity_poly.pdbx_strand_id
1 'polypeptide(L)'
;MNVTAIECYHCGLPAEADSPYHATILGKDRVMCCPGCQAVAEAIVDNGLEDYYQFRTEPAARGDTEFQATLGKLAMYDDPALQEDFVIDEGNNKQIQLTVEGITCAACGWLIEKQLARVNGINQVSVNVSERRAAVNWSDEVIHLSGILKALKKIGYAALPFQPDQHEASYQKEQKQFLKKLGLAGLMTMQVMMLMTGLYFDLFGAIEAETRQYFYWVALVLTTPVVFYSGSTFYLGAMKAISARTVNMDVPVTIAVFGTYIAGIKSTLLETGDVYFESICMFIFLLLLSRYLEHRSRHRATQISANMMQYIPVTAHKLGDNGNIEPCLAKHLAVGDTVIVKAGETIPVDGRIIEGASAIDESMLTGEFEPVLKETGAAVFGGTVNQQNTLTIEVHQQLKYALVNQIIRLQSTAMANKPKAAQMADSFSRYFVMAVLAISALTFAYWTVQGNNEAFWIAIAVLVATCPCALGLATPSALTCAMARLNKQGILLKRADALEQITGIDTIALDKTG
;
A
#
# COMPACT_ATOMS: atom_id res chain seq x y z
N MET A 1 17.38 25.60 46.99
CA MET A 1 17.61 24.22 47.45
C MET A 1 18.04 23.42 46.24
N ASN A 2 19.33 23.07 46.13
CA ASN A 2 19.83 22.23 45.03
C ASN A 2 19.40 20.80 45.28
N VAL A 3 18.30 20.37 44.65
CA VAL A 3 17.93 18.96 44.61
C VAL A 3 18.95 18.25 43.73
N THR A 4 19.74 17.35 44.32
CA THR A 4 20.63 16.45 43.58
C THR A 4 19.76 15.63 42.62
N ALA A 5 19.89 15.88 41.31
CA ALA A 5 19.19 15.12 40.29
C ALA A 5 19.68 13.66 40.34
N ILE A 6 18.77 12.73 40.61
CA ILE A 6 19.06 11.30 40.59
C ILE A 6 19.01 10.87 39.12
N GLU A 7 20.02 10.18 38.60
CA GLU A 7 19.98 9.69 37.23
C GLU A 7 19.22 8.36 37.13
N CYS A 8 18.42 8.22 36.08
CA CYS A 8 17.75 6.98 35.72
C CYS A 8 18.78 5.88 35.50
N TYR A 9 18.64 4.77 36.23
CA TYR A 9 19.61 3.70 36.13
C TYR A 9 19.60 3.03 34.75
N HIS A 10 18.49 3.04 34.01
CA HIS A 10 18.43 2.42 32.69
C HIS A 10 19.04 3.30 31.57
N CYS A 11 18.63 4.57 31.47
CA CYS A 11 18.98 5.45 30.34
C CYS A 11 19.87 6.66 30.68
N GLY A 12 20.21 6.88 31.96
CA GLY A 12 21.11 7.97 32.39
C GLY A 12 20.49 9.37 32.39
N LEU A 13 19.20 9.52 32.06
CA LEU A 13 18.50 10.82 32.11
C LEU A 13 18.10 11.21 33.55
N PRO A 14 17.95 12.51 33.86
CA PRO A 14 17.53 12.94 35.19
C PRO A 14 16.13 12.39 35.53
N ALA A 15 16.03 11.74 36.68
CA ALA A 15 14.81 11.31 37.33
C ALA A 15 14.51 12.24 38.52
N GLU A 16 13.22 12.46 38.77
CA GLU A 16 12.78 13.16 39.97
C GLU A 16 13.14 12.32 41.21
N ALA A 17 13.53 12.98 42.31
CA ALA A 17 13.95 12.29 43.53
C ALA A 17 12.84 11.42 44.16
N ASP A 18 11.59 11.68 43.79
CA ASP A 18 10.37 10.99 44.24
C ASP A 18 9.69 10.23 43.08
N SER A 19 10.47 9.84 42.06
CA SER A 19 9.94 9.13 40.89
C SER A 19 9.23 7.85 41.31
N PRO A 20 7.96 7.61 40.91
CA PRO A 20 7.23 6.40 41.27
C PRO A 20 7.70 5.15 40.52
N TYR A 21 8.67 5.29 39.61
CA TYR A 21 9.11 4.22 38.72
C TYR A 21 10.40 3.58 39.22
N HIS A 22 10.32 2.32 39.63
CA HIS A 22 11.40 1.56 40.26
C HIS A 22 11.49 0.16 39.64
N ALA A 23 12.71 -0.36 39.48
CA ALA A 23 12.92 -1.74 39.07
C ALA A 23 14.07 -2.39 39.85
N THR A 24 13.93 -3.67 40.21
CA THR A 24 14.97 -4.43 40.90
C THR A 24 15.96 -4.99 39.88
N ILE A 25 17.19 -4.50 39.87
CA ILE A 25 18.24 -4.91 38.92
C ILE A 25 19.47 -5.34 39.73
N LEU A 26 20.01 -6.54 39.46
CA LEU A 26 21.15 -7.11 40.21
C LEU A 26 20.88 -7.13 41.73
N GLY A 27 19.64 -7.44 42.11
CA GLY A 27 19.19 -7.50 43.51
C GLY A 27 19.10 -6.14 44.24
N LYS A 28 19.21 -5.01 43.54
CA LYS A 28 19.07 -3.67 44.11
C LYS A 28 17.88 -2.94 43.49
N ASP A 29 17.11 -2.24 44.31
CA ASP A 29 16.09 -1.34 43.81
C ASP A 29 16.73 -0.09 43.18
N ARG A 30 16.29 0.25 41.96
CA ARG A 30 16.88 1.30 41.13
C ARG A 30 15.80 2.20 40.57
N VAL A 31 16.02 3.51 40.68
CA VAL A 31 15.11 4.56 40.19
C VAL A 31 15.15 4.64 38.66
N MET A 32 13.97 4.82 38.06
CA MET A 32 13.75 5.03 36.63
C MET A 32 13.13 6.41 36.38
N CYS A 33 13.43 7.04 35.24
CA CYS A 33 12.86 8.35 34.90
C CYS A 33 11.41 8.30 34.39
N CYS A 34 10.93 7.14 33.91
CA CYS A 34 9.61 7.01 33.27
C CYS A 34 9.13 5.55 33.27
N PRO A 35 7.82 5.29 33.05
CA PRO A 35 7.28 3.93 33.06
C PRO A 35 7.84 3.06 31.91
N GLY A 36 8.30 3.68 30.82
CA GLY A 36 8.97 2.97 29.73
C GLY A 36 10.34 2.41 30.15
N CYS A 37 11.13 3.16 30.93
CA CYS A 37 12.42 2.68 31.44
C CYS A 37 12.23 1.58 32.49
N GLN A 38 11.17 1.67 33.31
CA GLN A 38 10.78 0.59 34.22
C GLN A 38 10.39 -0.68 33.47
N ALA A 39 9.46 -0.59 32.51
CA ALA A 39 8.98 -1.75 31.76
C ALA A 39 10.09 -2.46 30.97
N VAL A 40 11.02 -1.71 30.36
CA VAL A 40 12.17 -2.29 29.67
C VAL A 40 13.14 -2.93 30.67
N ALA A 41 13.39 -2.27 31.81
CA ALA A 41 14.28 -2.81 32.82
C ALA A 41 13.74 -4.11 33.45
N GLU A 42 12.47 -4.13 33.83
CA GLU A 42 11.77 -5.31 34.33
C GLU A 42 11.78 -6.42 33.27
N ALA A 43 11.49 -6.11 32.00
CA ALA A 43 11.55 -7.09 30.93
C ALA A 43 12.95 -7.70 30.75
N ILE A 44 14.03 -6.92 30.86
CA ILE A 44 15.40 -7.45 30.78
C ILE A 44 15.68 -8.40 31.95
N VAL A 45 15.29 -8.01 33.17
CA VAL A 45 15.46 -8.80 34.40
C VAL A 45 14.64 -10.10 34.33
N ASP A 46 13.36 -10.00 33.99
CA ASP A 46 12.42 -11.14 33.91
C ASP A 46 12.82 -12.17 32.85
N ASN A 47 13.52 -11.75 31.80
CA ASN A 47 14.05 -12.63 30.76
C ASN A 47 15.45 -13.20 31.10
N GLY A 48 15.97 -12.98 32.31
CA GLY A 48 17.27 -13.48 32.74
C GLY A 48 18.45 -12.84 32.01
N LEU A 49 18.27 -11.65 31.43
CA LEU A 49 19.29 -10.91 30.66
C LEU A 49 19.98 -9.84 31.49
N GLU A 50 20.04 -10.02 32.82
CA GLU A 50 20.64 -9.05 33.76
C GLU A 50 22.13 -8.76 33.48
N ASP A 51 22.83 -9.67 32.79
CA ASP A 51 24.19 -9.48 32.27
C ASP A 51 24.33 -8.19 31.46
N TYR A 52 23.27 -7.73 30.80
CA TYR A 52 23.22 -6.42 30.15
C TYR A 52 23.62 -5.28 31.10
N TYR A 53 23.11 -5.28 32.34
CA TYR A 53 23.43 -4.25 33.34
C TYR A 53 24.80 -4.44 33.97
N GLN A 54 25.31 -5.67 34.00
CA GLN A 54 26.62 -5.99 34.55
C GLN A 54 27.76 -5.58 33.59
N PHE A 55 27.57 -5.73 32.28
CA PHE A 55 28.62 -5.52 31.27
C PHE A 55 28.43 -4.29 30.39
N ARG A 56 27.33 -3.53 30.53
CA ARG A 56 27.14 -2.30 29.75
C ARG A 56 28.22 -1.26 30.08
N THR A 57 28.75 -0.65 29.02
CA THR A 57 29.71 0.46 29.10
C THR A 57 29.02 1.83 29.05
N GLU A 58 27.80 1.90 28.51
CA GLU A 58 27.02 3.13 28.38
C GLU A 58 25.53 2.90 28.75
N PRO A 59 24.80 3.92 29.23
CA PRO A 59 23.37 3.83 29.49
C PRO A 59 22.57 3.52 28.20
N ALA A 60 21.40 2.90 28.35
CA ALA A 60 20.53 2.62 27.22
C ALA A 60 20.11 3.93 26.53
N ALA A 61 20.40 4.06 25.23
CA ALA A 61 19.80 5.12 24.44
C ALA A 61 18.28 5.00 24.51
N ARG A 62 17.58 6.12 24.74
CA ARG A 62 16.11 6.16 24.75
C ARG A 62 15.61 5.61 23.42
N GLY A 63 15.16 4.35 23.43
CA GLY A 63 14.43 3.77 22.33
C GLY A 63 13.19 4.62 22.07
N ASP A 64 13.06 5.09 20.84
CA ASP A 64 11.78 5.41 20.22
C ASP A 64 11.03 6.66 20.73
N THR A 65 11.71 7.81 20.83
CA THR A 65 11.04 9.13 20.82
C THR A 65 10.21 9.33 19.54
N GLU A 66 10.64 8.79 18.40
CA GLU A 66 9.92 8.91 17.13
C GLU A 66 8.67 8.02 17.09
N PHE A 67 8.74 6.80 17.64
CA PHE A 67 7.57 5.92 17.76
C PHE A 67 6.56 6.48 18.76
N GLN A 68 6.98 6.91 19.96
CA GLN A 68 6.08 7.54 20.96
C GLN A 68 5.49 8.86 20.46
N ALA A 69 6.26 9.72 19.78
CA ALA A 69 5.75 10.94 19.17
C ALA A 69 4.74 10.65 18.05
N THR A 70 4.97 9.58 17.27
CA THR A 70 3.99 9.12 16.29
C THR A 70 2.73 8.56 16.96
N LEU A 71 2.86 7.80 18.05
CA LEU A 71 1.73 7.24 18.80
C LEU A 71 0.85 8.33 19.41
N GLY A 72 1.45 9.41 19.92
CA GLY A 72 0.72 10.59 20.40
C GLY A 72 -0.05 11.30 19.28
N LYS A 73 0.54 11.40 18.08
CA LYS A 73 -0.18 11.89 16.88
C LYS A 73 -1.32 10.95 16.47
N LEU A 74 -1.15 9.64 16.62
CA LEU A 74 -2.18 8.67 16.26
C LEU A 74 -3.42 8.74 17.16
N ALA A 75 -3.26 9.12 18.43
CA ALA A 75 -4.37 9.28 19.36
C ALA A 75 -5.33 10.42 18.96
N MET A 76 -4.86 11.41 18.18
CA MET A 76 -5.75 12.47 17.68
C MET A 76 -6.80 11.94 16.69
N TYR A 77 -6.55 10.80 16.04
CA TYR A 77 -7.54 10.13 15.18
C TYR A 77 -8.69 9.48 15.94
N ASP A 78 -8.63 9.45 17.28
CA ASP A 78 -9.73 9.00 18.11
C ASP A 78 -10.73 10.16 18.41
N ASP A 79 -10.40 11.40 18.06
CA ASP A 79 -11.29 12.55 18.22
C ASP A 79 -12.50 12.44 17.25
N PRO A 80 -13.74 12.46 17.76
CA PRO A 80 -14.95 12.40 16.93
C PRO A 80 -15.02 13.49 15.85
N ALA A 81 -14.54 14.71 16.15
CA ALA A 81 -14.57 15.82 15.20
C ALA A 81 -13.64 15.58 14.01
N LEU A 82 -12.52 14.89 14.24
CA LEU A 82 -11.60 14.52 13.17
C LEU A 82 -12.16 13.33 12.37
N GLN A 83 -12.79 12.37 13.03
CA GLN A 83 -13.39 11.19 12.39
C GLN A 83 -14.56 11.54 11.46
N GLU A 84 -15.26 12.65 11.70
CA GLU A 84 -16.45 13.04 10.93
C GLU A 84 -16.21 13.13 9.42
N ASP A 85 -14.98 13.49 9.02
CA ASP A 85 -14.54 13.71 7.64
C ASP A 85 -14.29 12.41 6.86
N PHE A 86 -13.94 11.30 7.52
CA PHE A 86 -13.45 10.09 6.85
C PHE A 86 -13.97 8.77 7.43
N VAL A 87 -14.66 8.81 8.57
CA VAL A 87 -15.32 7.66 9.17
C VAL A 87 -16.81 7.75 8.92
N ILE A 88 -17.37 6.60 8.56
CA ILE A 88 -18.81 6.45 8.39
C ILE A 88 -19.36 5.57 9.49
N ASP A 89 -20.42 6.07 10.10
CA ASP A 89 -21.13 5.39 11.17
C ASP A 89 -22.26 4.54 10.56
N GLU A 90 -22.20 3.23 10.78
CA GLU A 90 -23.23 2.25 10.40
C GLU A 90 -23.95 1.72 11.66
N GLY A 91 -24.09 2.54 12.70
CA GLY A 91 -24.74 2.20 13.96
C GLY A 91 -23.78 1.52 14.92
N ASN A 92 -23.78 0.17 14.96
CA ASN A 92 -22.89 -0.58 15.87
C ASN A 92 -21.46 -0.73 15.35
N ASN A 93 -21.24 -0.42 14.06
CA ASN A 93 -19.92 -0.51 13.45
C ASN A 93 -19.58 0.80 12.73
N LYS A 94 -18.28 1.09 12.66
CA LYS A 94 -17.71 2.20 11.90
C LYS A 94 -16.90 1.67 10.73
N GLN A 95 -16.96 2.38 9.61
CA GLN A 95 -16.24 2.06 8.39
C GLN A 95 -15.27 3.19 8.02
N ILE A 96 -14.05 2.82 7.62
CA ILE A 96 -13.02 3.76 7.16
C ILE A 96 -12.28 3.18 5.95
N GLN A 97 -11.84 4.07 5.07
CA GLN A 97 -10.84 3.77 4.05
C GLN A 97 -9.49 4.37 4.47
N LEU A 98 -8.44 3.57 4.42
CA LEU A 98 -7.08 3.95 4.76
C LEU A 98 -6.20 3.90 3.51
N THR A 99 -5.38 4.94 3.29
CA THR A 99 -4.21 4.84 2.41
C THR A 99 -3.10 4.14 3.17
N VAL A 100 -2.54 3.07 2.61
CA VAL A 100 -1.48 2.28 3.23
C VAL A 100 -0.20 2.37 2.39
N GLU A 101 0.85 2.94 2.96
CA GLU A 101 2.14 3.11 2.28
C GLU A 101 2.99 1.84 2.35
N GLY A 102 3.81 1.62 1.32
CA GLY A 102 4.78 0.52 1.29
C GLY A 102 4.18 -0.87 1.02
N ILE A 103 2.93 -0.94 0.56
CA ILE A 103 2.33 -2.14 -0.02
C ILE A 103 2.90 -2.35 -1.44
N THR A 104 3.58 -3.47 -1.65
CA THR A 104 4.25 -3.76 -2.93
C THR A 104 3.77 -5.04 -3.62
N CYS A 105 3.12 -5.97 -2.91
CA CYS A 105 2.69 -7.23 -3.52
C CYS A 105 1.42 -7.80 -2.87
N ALA A 106 0.83 -8.80 -3.52
CA ALA A 106 -0.34 -9.52 -3.01
C ALA A 106 -0.11 -10.13 -1.61
N ALA A 107 1.11 -10.58 -1.32
CA ALA A 107 1.48 -11.10 -0.01
C ALA A 107 1.43 -10.03 1.09
N CYS A 108 1.79 -8.78 0.78
CA CYS A 108 1.63 -7.64 1.71
C CYS A 108 0.16 -7.43 2.06
N GLY A 109 -0.72 -7.42 1.05
CA GLY A 109 -2.16 -7.27 1.27
C GLY A 109 -2.74 -8.40 2.13
N TRP A 110 -2.41 -9.65 1.80
CA TRP A 110 -2.85 -10.82 2.58
C TRP A 110 -2.35 -10.78 4.03
N LEU A 111 -1.11 -10.35 4.26
CA LEU A 111 -0.55 -10.21 5.61
C LEU A 111 -1.34 -9.18 6.43
N ILE A 112 -1.62 -8.02 5.84
CA ILE A 112 -2.40 -6.97 6.49
C ILE A 112 -3.80 -7.49 6.83
N GLU A 113 -4.49 -8.10 5.87
CA GLU A 113 -5.83 -8.68 6.07
C GLU A 113 -5.82 -9.72 7.20
N LYS A 114 -4.88 -10.67 7.17
CA LYS A 114 -4.81 -11.75 8.16
C LYS A 114 -4.44 -11.25 9.55
N GLN A 115 -3.60 -10.23 9.65
CA GLN A 115 -3.21 -9.68 10.94
C GLN A 115 -4.31 -8.80 11.53
N LEU A 116 -4.94 -7.94 10.74
CA LEU A 116 -6.05 -7.12 11.20
C LEU A 116 -7.29 -7.95 11.53
N ALA A 117 -7.59 -9.01 10.78
CA ALA A 117 -8.68 -9.92 11.10
C ALA A 117 -8.53 -10.66 12.45
N ARG A 118 -7.32 -10.66 13.04
CA ARG A 118 -7.06 -11.23 14.38
C ARG A 118 -7.21 -10.20 15.51
N VAL A 119 -7.31 -8.93 15.17
CA VAL A 119 -7.47 -7.85 16.16
C VAL A 119 -8.91 -7.85 16.62
N ASN A 120 -9.12 -7.98 17.93
CA ASN A 120 -10.46 -7.96 18.51
C ASN A 120 -11.12 -6.60 18.25
N GLY A 121 -12.39 -6.61 17.83
CA GLY A 121 -13.14 -5.42 17.44
C GLY A 121 -13.10 -5.10 15.94
N ILE A 122 -12.31 -5.78 15.12
CA ILE A 122 -12.37 -5.64 13.65
C ILE A 122 -13.31 -6.71 13.08
N ASN A 123 -14.41 -6.27 12.46
CA ASN A 123 -15.44 -7.14 11.88
C ASN A 123 -15.07 -7.58 10.46
N GLN A 124 -14.56 -6.65 9.65
CA GLN A 124 -14.19 -6.90 8.26
C GLN A 124 -12.97 -6.08 7.86
N VAL A 125 -12.07 -6.68 7.10
CA VAL A 125 -10.94 -6.00 6.47
C VAL A 125 -10.77 -6.48 5.04
N SER A 126 -10.56 -5.55 4.12
CA SER A 126 -10.23 -5.86 2.72
C SER A 126 -9.15 -4.90 2.24
N VAL A 127 -8.09 -5.43 1.61
CA VAL A 127 -6.95 -4.64 1.15
C VAL A 127 -6.83 -4.70 -0.36
N ASN A 128 -7.04 -3.55 -0.99
CA ASN A 128 -6.72 -3.35 -2.40
C ASN A 128 -5.24 -2.97 -2.53
N VAL A 129 -4.43 -3.96 -2.88
CA VAL A 129 -2.98 -3.78 -3.12
C VAL A 129 -2.72 -2.84 -4.30
N SER A 130 -3.54 -2.89 -5.34
CA SER A 130 -3.37 -2.08 -6.56
C SER A 130 -3.61 -0.60 -6.28
N GLU A 131 -4.56 -0.30 -5.39
CA GLU A 131 -4.94 1.06 -5.02
C GLU A 131 -4.31 1.52 -3.71
N ARG A 132 -3.55 0.64 -3.03
CA ARG A 132 -2.96 0.93 -1.71
C ARG A 132 -4.02 1.39 -0.70
N ARG A 133 -5.22 0.82 -0.81
CA ARG A 133 -6.37 1.12 0.03
C ARG A 133 -6.67 -0.06 0.93
N ALA A 134 -6.90 0.18 2.20
CA ALA A 134 -7.50 -0.79 3.11
C ALA A 134 -8.86 -0.26 3.56
N ALA A 135 -9.91 -1.03 3.32
CA ALA A 135 -11.22 -0.77 3.92
C ALA A 135 -11.33 -1.60 5.20
N VAL A 136 -11.66 -0.94 6.30
CA VAL A 136 -11.78 -1.56 7.63
C VAL A 136 -13.16 -1.24 8.17
N ASN A 137 -13.86 -2.27 8.64
CA ASN A 137 -15.09 -2.18 9.40
C ASN A 137 -14.81 -2.68 10.82
N TRP A 138 -15.06 -1.85 11.83
CA TRP A 138 -14.74 -2.14 13.23
C TRP A 138 -15.81 -1.64 14.19
N SER A 139 -15.86 -2.23 15.38
CA SER A 139 -16.68 -1.77 16.50
C SER A 139 -15.88 -0.81 17.37
N ASP A 140 -16.34 0.45 17.45
CA ASP A 140 -15.67 1.51 18.21
C ASP A 140 -15.75 1.32 19.73
N GLU A 141 -16.65 0.45 20.20
CA GLU A 141 -16.73 0.05 21.62
C GLU A 141 -15.55 -0.83 22.04
N VAL A 142 -14.97 -1.59 21.10
CA VAL A 142 -13.92 -2.58 21.37
C VAL A 142 -12.54 -2.05 21.02
N ILE A 143 -12.41 -1.32 19.92
CA ILE A 143 -11.14 -0.77 19.45
C ILE A 143 -11.33 0.61 18.80
N HIS A 144 -10.50 1.57 19.20
CA HIS A 144 -10.47 2.87 18.52
C HIS A 144 -9.57 2.87 17.29
N LEU A 145 -9.76 3.86 16.41
CA LEU A 145 -9.02 4.01 15.16
C LEU A 145 -7.50 4.04 15.38
N SER A 146 -7.01 4.68 16.43
CA SER A 146 -5.58 4.69 16.76
C SER A 146 -5.03 3.29 17.03
N GLY A 147 -5.84 2.38 17.59
CA GLY A 147 -5.51 0.98 17.79
C GLY A 147 -5.28 0.23 16.47
N ILE A 148 -6.12 0.50 15.48
CA ILE A 148 -6.00 -0.07 14.12
C ILE A 148 -4.73 0.45 13.45
N LEU A 149 -4.46 1.76 13.51
CA LEU A 149 -3.27 2.37 12.93
C LEU A 149 -1.99 1.87 13.61
N LYS A 150 -2.03 1.63 14.93
CA LYS A 150 -0.94 1.00 15.70
C LYS A 150 -0.70 -0.44 15.26
N ALA A 151 -1.74 -1.22 15.04
CA ALA A 151 -1.63 -2.60 14.57
C ALA A 151 -0.94 -2.67 13.20
N LEU A 152 -1.29 -1.76 12.27
CA LEU A 152 -0.62 -1.62 10.97
C LEU A 152 0.84 -1.20 11.10
N LYS A 153 1.14 -0.23 11.98
CA LYS A 153 2.53 0.20 12.21
C LYS A 153 3.39 -0.93 12.79
N LYS A 154 2.84 -1.77 13.67
CA LYS A 154 3.53 -2.92 14.27
C LYS A 154 3.98 -3.97 13.24
N ILE A 155 3.25 -4.13 12.14
CA ILE A 155 3.65 -4.98 11.02
C ILE A 155 4.48 -4.25 9.94
N GLY A 156 4.83 -2.98 10.18
CA GLY A 156 5.72 -2.21 9.31
C GLY A 156 5.03 -1.48 8.16
N TYR A 157 3.72 -1.20 8.27
CA TYR A 157 2.97 -0.39 7.29
C TYR A 157 2.52 0.91 7.93
N ALA A 158 2.83 2.04 7.29
CA ALA A 158 2.26 3.34 7.64
C ALA A 158 0.90 3.48 6.96
N ALA A 159 -0.11 3.89 7.72
CA ALA A 159 -1.46 4.08 7.21
C ALA A 159 -2.05 5.39 7.73
N LEU A 160 -2.84 6.04 6.88
CA LEU A 160 -3.52 7.29 7.16
C LEU A 160 -4.95 7.22 6.59
N PRO A 161 -5.92 7.98 7.13
CA PRO A 161 -7.23 8.11 6.49
C PRO A 161 -7.11 8.49 5.01
N PHE A 162 -7.92 7.86 4.17
CA PHE A 162 -7.89 8.09 2.73
C PHE A 162 -8.35 9.51 2.41
N GLN A 163 -7.48 10.29 1.78
CA GLN A 163 -7.80 11.58 1.18
C GLN A 163 -7.29 11.57 -0.27
N PRO A 164 -8.14 11.87 -1.28
CA PRO A 164 -7.77 11.76 -2.69
C PRO A 164 -6.48 12.51 -3.07
N ASP A 165 -6.34 13.76 -2.62
CA ASP A 165 -5.20 14.62 -2.98
C ASP A 165 -3.88 14.13 -2.38
N GLN A 166 -3.89 13.76 -1.09
CA GLN A 166 -2.71 13.22 -0.41
C GLN A 166 -2.32 11.86 -0.99
N HIS A 167 -3.32 11.03 -1.34
CA HIS A 167 -3.13 9.74 -1.96
C HIS A 167 -2.42 9.87 -3.31
N GLU A 168 -2.92 10.74 -4.19
CA GLU A 168 -2.34 11.00 -5.51
C GLU A 168 -0.91 11.58 -5.39
N ALA A 169 -0.67 12.51 -4.47
CA ALA A 169 0.66 13.06 -4.23
C ALA A 169 1.66 12.00 -3.73
N SER A 170 1.25 11.13 -2.81
CA SER A 170 2.08 10.01 -2.31
C SER A 170 2.44 9.05 -3.45
N TYR A 171 1.46 8.73 -4.30
CA TYR A 171 1.63 7.86 -5.47
C TYR A 171 2.64 8.45 -6.46
N GLN A 172 2.51 9.75 -6.80
CA GLN A 172 3.44 10.43 -7.71
C GLN A 172 4.88 10.46 -7.17
N LYS A 173 5.04 10.68 -5.86
CA LYS A 173 6.38 10.68 -5.22
C LYS A 173 7.04 9.31 -5.32
N GLU A 174 6.31 8.24 -5.04
CA GLU A 174 6.83 6.88 -5.15
C GLU A 174 7.09 6.47 -6.61
N GLN A 175 6.20 6.84 -7.55
CA GLN A 175 6.39 6.57 -8.97
C GLN A 175 7.66 7.24 -9.49
N LYS A 176 7.95 8.48 -9.07
CA LYS A 176 9.22 9.16 -9.39
C LYS A 176 10.43 8.41 -8.85
N GLN A 177 10.37 7.89 -7.62
CA GLN A 177 11.44 7.07 -7.06
C GLN A 177 11.62 5.75 -7.83
N PHE A 178 10.53 5.10 -8.20
CA PHE A 178 10.55 3.87 -8.99
C PHE A 178 11.18 4.10 -10.36
N LEU A 179 10.83 5.20 -11.03
CA LEU A 179 11.38 5.56 -12.34
C LEU A 179 12.89 5.85 -12.26
N LYS A 180 13.38 6.43 -11.16
CA LYS A 180 14.83 6.60 -10.92
C LYS A 180 15.54 5.25 -10.79
N LYS A 181 14.98 4.30 -10.03
CA LYS A 181 15.53 2.94 -9.91
C LYS A 181 15.56 2.21 -11.25
N LEU A 182 14.47 2.32 -12.03
CA LEU A 182 14.37 1.74 -13.36
C LEU A 182 15.36 2.37 -14.34
N GLY A 183 15.47 3.70 -14.34
CA GLY A 183 16.41 4.44 -15.18
C GLY A 183 17.87 4.09 -14.88
N LEU A 184 18.24 4.01 -13.59
CA LEU A 184 19.57 3.56 -13.19
C LEU A 184 19.85 2.13 -13.67
N ALA A 185 18.93 1.20 -13.42
CA ALA A 185 19.10 -0.20 -13.82
C ALA A 185 19.22 -0.33 -15.35
N GLY A 186 18.40 0.41 -16.10
CA GLY A 186 18.44 0.41 -17.57
C GLY A 186 19.74 1.00 -18.13
N LEU A 187 20.19 2.13 -17.60
CA LEU A 187 21.47 2.73 -18.02
C LEU A 187 22.63 1.80 -17.70
N MET A 188 22.72 1.29 -16.47
CA MET A 188 23.81 0.41 -16.05
C MET A 188 23.80 -0.92 -16.80
N THR A 189 22.63 -1.52 -17.06
CA THR A 189 22.59 -2.77 -17.84
C THR A 189 23.11 -2.57 -19.25
N MET A 190 22.82 -1.43 -19.89
CA MET A 190 23.38 -1.12 -21.22
C MET A 190 24.89 -0.96 -21.16
N GLN A 191 25.42 -0.25 -20.16
CA GLN A 191 26.88 -0.05 -20.02
C GLN A 191 27.61 -1.35 -19.73
N VAL A 192 27.12 -2.16 -18.78
CA VAL A 192 27.75 -3.44 -18.42
C VAL A 192 27.64 -4.44 -19.57
N MET A 193 26.50 -4.49 -20.26
CA MET A 193 26.35 -5.35 -21.44
C MET A 193 27.28 -4.94 -22.58
N MET A 194 27.48 -3.63 -22.81
CA MET A 194 28.43 -3.14 -23.81
C MET A 194 29.86 -3.62 -23.53
N LEU A 195 30.29 -3.57 -22.27
CA LEU A 195 31.61 -4.08 -21.84
C LEU A 195 31.71 -5.60 -22.01
N MET A 196 30.69 -6.34 -21.56
CA MET A 196 30.69 -7.81 -21.59
C MET A 196 30.52 -8.39 -22.99
N THR A 197 29.82 -7.71 -23.90
CA THR A 197 29.70 -8.12 -25.30
C THR A 197 31.07 -8.17 -25.97
N GLY A 198 31.96 -7.22 -25.66
CA GLY A 198 33.34 -7.24 -26.15
C GLY A 198 34.12 -8.48 -25.70
N LEU A 199 33.85 -8.98 -24.49
CA LEU A 199 34.45 -10.20 -23.94
C LEU A 199 33.83 -11.48 -24.50
N TYR A 200 32.51 -11.54 -24.65
CA TYR A 200 31.80 -12.76 -25.09
C TYR A 200 32.02 -13.09 -26.56
N PHE A 201 32.10 -12.09 -27.43
CA PHE A 201 32.25 -12.29 -28.88
C PHE A 201 33.69 -12.20 -29.38
N ASP A 202 34.66 -12.05 -28.47
CA ASP A 202 36.08 -11.81 -28.78
C ASP A 202 36.27 -10.75 -29.88
N LEU A 203 35.42 -9.71 -29.86
CA LEU A 203 35.29 -8.75 -30.96
C LEU A 203 36.58 -7.94 -31.19
N PHE A 204 37.46 -7.92 -30.18
CA PHE A 204 38.74 -7.23 -30.18
C PHE A 204 39.94 -8.17 -30.40
N GLY A 205 39.72 -9.49 -30.39
CA GLY A 205 40.75 -10.53 -30.52
C GLY A 205 41.74 -10.57 -29.35
N ALA A 206 42.04 -11.78 -28.85
CA ALA A 206 43.11 -12.04 -27.86
C ALA A 206 43.17 -11.01 -26.73
N ILE A 207 42.03 -10.74 -26.09
CA ILE A 207 41.95 -9.79 -24.96
C ILE A 207 42.92 -10.22 -23.87
N GLU A 208 43.94 -9.41 -23.64
CA GLU A 208 44.93 -9.65 -22.59
C GLU A 208 44.25 -9.82 -21.23
N ALA A 209 44.82 -10.69 -20.38
CA ALA A 209 44.25 -11.00 -19.07
C ALA A 209 44.04 -9.74 -18.21
N GLU A 210 44.94 -8.75 -18.32
CA GLU A 210 44.82 -7.46 -17.65
C GLU A 210 43.61 -6.65 -18.12
N THR A 211 43.34 -6.62 -19.44
CA THR A 211 42.19 -5.90 -20.01
C THR A 211 40.87 -6.55 -19.59
N ARG A 212 40.82 -7.89 -19.57
CA ARG A 212 39.66 -8.64 -19.05
C ARG A 212 39.40 -8.32 -17.58
N GLN A 213 40.46 -8.32 -16.78
CA GLN A 213 40.36 -8.01 -15.35
C GLN A 213 39.93 -6.57 -15.10
N TYR A 214 40.43 -5.62 -15.89
CA TYR A 214 39.96 -4.24 -15.87
C TYR A 214 38.45 -4.14 -16.16
N PHE A 215 37.95 -4.84 -17.19
CA PHE A 215 36.51 -4.86 -17.50
C PHE A 215 35.68 -5.48 -16.37
N TYR A 216 36.16 -6.52 -15.69
CA TYR A 216 35.47 -7.10 -14.53
C TYR A 216 35.36 -6.12 -13.36
N TRP A 217 36.43 -5.39 -13.05
CA TRP A 217 36.39 -4.34 -12.03
C TRP A 217 35.43 -3.20 -12.38
N VAL A 218 35.47 -2.72 -13.63
CA VAL A 218 34.55 -1.68 -14.09
C VAL A 218 33.11 -2.18 -14.02
N ALA A 219 32.84 -3.41 -14.47
CA ALA A 219 31.51 -3.99 -14.39
C ALA A 219 31.03 -4.18 -12.95
N LEU A 220 31.90 -4.60 -12.02
CA LEU A 220 31.57 -4.69 -10.60
C LEU A 220 31.13 -3.33 -10.05
N VAL A 221 31.88 -2.26 -10.33
CA VAL A 221 31.56 -0.90 -9.88
C VAL A 221 30.22 -0.43 -10.44
N LEU A 222 29.96 -0.68 -11.73
CA LEU A 222 28.70 -0.29 -12.38
C LEU A 222 27.50 -1.12 -11.91
N THR A 223 27.69 -2.40 -11.59
CA THR A 223 26.62 -3.30 -11.12
C THR A 223 26.27 -3.08 -9.65
N THR A 224 27.22 -2.67 -8.83
CA THR A 224 27.02 -2.39 -7.39
C THR A 224 25.83 -1.46 -7.09
N PRO A 225 25.69 -0.26 -7.71
CA PRO A 225 24.53 0.59 -7.46
C PRO A 225 23.23 -0.04 -7.95
N VAL A 226 23.24 -0.87 -9.00
CA VAL A 226 22.05 -1.59 -9.45
C VAL A 226 21.61 -2.61 -8.41
N VAL A 227 22.56 -3.38 -7.86
CA VAL A 227 22.28 -4.38 -6.83
C VAL A 227 21.72 -3.71 -5.58
N PHE A 228 22.39 -2.70 -5.02
CA PHE A 228 21.97 -2.12 -3.74
C PHE A 228 20.82 -1.11 -3.84
N TYR A 229 20.79 -0.26 -4.87
CA TYR A 229 19.74 0.76 -5.01
C TYR A 229 18.53 0.26 -5.79
N SER A 230 18.72 -0.21 -7.02
CA SER A 230 17.60 -0.66 -7.86
C SER A 230 17.01 -1.98 -7.36
N GLY A 231 17.85 -2.92 -6.94
CA GLY A 231 17.43 -4.21 -6.37
C GLY A 231 16.78 -4.15 -4.99
N SER A 232 16.92 -3.04 -4.26
CA SER A 232 16.36 -2.86 -2.90
C SER A 232 14.87 -3.17 -2.78
N THR A 233 14.10 -2.97 -3.85
CA THR A 233 12.65 -3.27 -3.87
C THR A 233 12.37 -4.75 -3.63
N PHE A 234 13.21 -5.64 -4.16
CA PHE A 234 13.04 -7.09 -4.02
C PHE A 234 13.48 -7.55 -2.64
N TYR A 235 14.60 -7.04 -2.14
CA TYR A 235 15.13 -7.49 -0.84
C TYR A 235 14.20 -7.11 0.31
N LEU A 236 13.67 -5.88 0.29
CA LEU A 236 12.66 -5.45 1.26
C LEU A 236 11.40 -6.30 1.18
N GLY A 237 10.96 -6.66 -0.02
CA GLY A 237 9.84 -7.57 -0.25
C GLY A 237 10.09 -8.97 0.34
N ALA A 238 11.27 -9.53 0.09
CA ALA A 238 11.69 -10.83 0.61
C ALA A 238 11.79 -10.82 2.15
N MET A 239 12.42 -9.80 2.73
CA MET A 239 12.54 -9.64 4.19
C MET A 239 11.17 -9.57 4.87
N LYS A 240 10.24 -8.78 4.31
CA LYS A 240 8.86 -8.71 4.82
C LYS A 240 8.15 -10.07 4.75
N ALA A 241 8.29 -10.79 3.65
CA ALA A 241 7.66 -12.10 3.48
C ALA A 241 8.20 -13.14 4.49
N ILE A 242 9.53 -13.20 4.64
CA ILE A 242 10.19 -14.13 5.57
C ILE A 242 9.83 -13.79 7.03
N SER A 243 9.85 -12.51 7.40
CA SER A 243 9.41 -12.05 8.73
C SER A 243 7.97 -12.46 9.03
N ALA A 244 7.11 -12.44 8.01
CA ALA A 244 5.73 -12.92 8.07
C ALA A 244 5.57 -14.45 8.01
N ARG A 245 6.67 -15.23 8.02
CA ARG A 245 6.67 -16.69 7.86
C ARG A 245 5.99 -17.17 6.58
N THR A 246 6.18 -16.43 5.50
CA THR A 246 5.69 -16.76 4.15
C THR A 246 6.80 -16.61 3.12
N VAL A 247 6.58 -17.11 1.91
CA VAL A 247 7.48 -16.87 0.77
C VAL A 247 6.73 -16.18 -0.36
N ASN A 248 7.44 -15.32 -1.08
CA ASN A 248 6.97 -14.65 -2.28
C ASN A 248 8.03 -14.74 -3.38
N MET A 249 7.70 -14.25 -4.58
CA MET A 249 8.64 -14.25 -5.72
C MET A 249 9.94 -13.48 -5.47
N ASP A 250 9.93 -12.54 -4.52
CA ASP A 250 11.11 -11.73 -4.22
C ASP A 250 12.19 -12.54 -3.48
N VAL A 251 11.83 -13.65 -2.80
CA VAL A 251 12.78 -14.51 -2.08
C VAL A 251 13.77 -15.22 -3.02
N PRO A 252 13.34 -16.01 -4.03
CA PRO A 252 14.26 -16.59 -5.02
C PRO A 252 15.10 -15.54 -5.75
N VAL A 253 14.49 -14.41 -6.12
CA VAL A 253 15.18 -13.29 -6.81
C VAL A 253 16.31 -12.75 -5.93
N THR A 254 16.05 -12.54 -4.65
CA THR A 254 17.05 -12.03 -3.69
C THR A 254 18.22 -13.02 -3.55
N ILE A 255 17.92 -14.31 -3.41
CA ILE A 255 18.95 -15.36 -3.30
C ILE A 255 19.79 -15.42 -4.58
N ALA A 256 19.15 -15.40 -5.76
CA ALA A 256 19.85 -15.46 -7.03
C ALA A 256 20.74 -14.24 -7.26
N VAL A 257 20.25 -13.03 -6.99
CA VAL A 257 21.01 -11.79 -7.16
C VAL A 257 22.22 -11.74 -6.23
N PHE A 258 22.03 -11.97 -4.93
CA PHE A 258 23.16 -11.94 -3.98
C PHE A 258 24.12 -13.10 -4.22
N GLY A 259 23.62 -14.29 -4.54
CA GLY A 259 24.45 -15.44 -4.89
C GLY A 259 25.38 -15.15 -6.06
N THR A 260 24.82 -14.68 -7.18
CA THR A 260 25.61 -14.35 -8.38
C THR A 260 26.52 -13.16 -8.14
N TYR A 261 26.10 -12.15 -7.36
CA TYR A 261 26.91 -10.98 -7.07
C TYR A 261 28.14 -11.33 -6.21
N ILE A 262 27.95 -12.11 -5.14
CA ILE A 262 29.05 -12.56 -4.27
C ILE A 262 30.00 -13.48 -5.03
N ALA A 263 29.46 -14.39 -5.86
CA ALA A 263 30.28 -15.22 -6.75
C ALA A 263 31.10 -14.36 -7.73
N GLY A 264 30.49 -13.36 -8.36
CA GLY A 264 31.17 -12.42 -9.25
C GLY A 264 32.28 -11.61 -8.57
N ILE A 265 32.05 -11.12 -7.34
CA ILE A 265 33.09 -10.46 -6.53
C ILE A 265 34.26 -11.42 -6.28
N LYS A 266 33.96 -12.67 -5.89
CA LYS A 266 35.00 -13.68 -5.63
C LYS A 266 35.81 -13.98 -6.90
N SER A 267 35.15 -14.17 -8.05
CA SER A 267 35.82 -14.43 -9.33
C SER A 267 36.70 -13.24 -9.75
N THR A 268 36.23 -12.01 -9.52
CA THR A 268 37.00 -10.80 -9.83
C THR A 268 38.22 -10.66 -8.89
N LEU A 269 38.06 -10.93 -7.60
CA LEU A 269 39.17 -10.83 -6.64
C LEU A 269 40.24 -11.91 -6.79
N LEU A 270 39.82 -13.15 -7.10
CA LEU A 270 40.73 -14.29 -7.25
C LEU A 270 41.28 -14.43 -8.67
N GLU A 271 40.83 -13.60 -9.60
CA GLU A 271 41.21 -13.65 -11.03
C GLU A 271 40.91 -15.01 -11.68
N THR A 272 39.90 -15.71 -11.16
CA THR A 272 39.52 -17.07 -11.58
C THR A 272 38.04 -17.17 -11.83
N GLY A 273 37.67 -17.75 -12.98
CA GLY A 273 36.30 -18.03 -13.35
C GLY A 273 35.58 -16.86 -14.02
N ASP A 274 34.38 -17.14 -14.52
CA ASP A 274 33.57 -16.18 -15.24
C ASP A 274 32.72 -15.31 -14.29
N VAL A 275 32.30 -14.16 -14.82
CA VAL A 275 31.57 -13.12 -14.10
C VAL A 275 30.31 -12.79 -14.88
N TYR A 276 29.17 -12.73 -14.19
CA TYR A 276 27.84 -12.52 -14.80
C TYR A 276 27.16 -11.24 -14.31
N PHE A 277 27.92 -10.15 -14.20
CA PHE A 277 27.42 -8.86 -13.70
C PHE A 277 26.35 -8.23 -14.62
N GLU A 278 26.46 -8.45 -15.93
CA GLU A 278 25.48 -8.06 -16.95
C GLU A 278 24.15 -8.79 -16.74
N SER A 279 24.22 -10.08 -16.41
CA SER A 279 23.04 -10.91 -16.17
C SER A 279 22.27 -10.41 -14.94
N ILE A 280 22.98 -9.99 -13.87
CA ILE A 280 22.35 -9.38 -12.69
C ILE A 280 21.65 -8.06 -13.05
N CYS A 281 22.35 -7.15 -13.73
CA CYS A 281 21.79 -5.86 -14.13
C CYS A 281 20.56 -6.02 -15.02
N MET A 282 20.65 -6.92 -16.00
CA MET A 282 19.57 -7.20 -16.95
C MET A 282 18.37 -7.82 -16.24
N PHE A 283 18.61 -8.76 -15.33
CA PHE A 283 17.56 -9.39 -14.54
C PHE A 283 16.81 -8.37 -13.68
N ILE A 284 17.54 -7.55 -12.90
CA ILE A 284 16.92 -6.48 -12.08
C ILE A 284 16.16 -5.49 -12.96
N PHE A 285 16.74 -5.06 -14.08
CA PHE A 285 16.11 -4.13 -15.01
C PHE A 285 14.79 -4.66 -15.58
N LEU A 286 14.80 -5.89 -16.12
CA LEU A 286 13.61 -6.49 -16.74
C LEU A 286 12.51 -6.75 -15.71
N LEU A 287 12.86 -7.17 -14.49
CA LEU A 287 11.90 -7.32 -13.39
C LEU A 287 11.29 -5.99 -12.97
N LEU A 288 12.11 -4.94 -12.82
CA LEU A 288 11.61 -3.59 -12.51
C LEU A 288 10.73 -3.05 -13.64
N LEU A 289 11.11 -3.28 -14.90
CA LEU A 289 10.33 -2.85 -16.07
C LEU A 289 8.97 -3.55 -16.10
N SER A 290 8.94 -4.88 -15.89
CA SER A 290 7.71 -5.66 -15.80
C SER A 290 6.78 -5.12 -14.72
N ARG A 291 7.31 -4.90 -13.51
CA ARG A 291 6.56 -4.37 -12.35
C ARG A 291 6.11 -2.91 -12.59
N TYR A 292 6.90 -2.10 -13.29
CA TYR A 292 6.51 -0.74 -13.69
C TYR A 292 5.32 -0.74 -14.65
N LEU A 293 5.37 -1.56 -15.70
CA LEU A 293 4.30 -1.68 -16.68
C LEU A 293 3.01 -2.20 -16.02
N GLU A 294 3.13 -3.16 -15.11
CA GLU A 294 2.03 -3.68 -14.30
C GLU A 294 1.39 -2.55 -13.46
N HIS A 295 2.19 -1.85 -12.64
CA HIS A 295 1.69 -0.79 -11.76
C HIS A 295 1.03 0.33 -12.57
N ARG A 296 1.63 0.73 -13.69
CA ARG A 296 1.07 1.74 -14.60
C ARG A 296 -0.26 1.29 -15.23
N SER A 297 -0.35 0.03 -15.67
CA SER A 297 -1.58 -0.52 -16.27
C SER A 297 -2.72 -0.51 -15.27
N ARG A 298 -2.48 -1.01 -14.04
CA ARG A 298 -3.48 -1.06 -12.97
C ARG A 298 -3.91 0.32 -12.50
N HIS A 299 -2.97 1.24 -12.34
CA HIS A 299 -3.28 2.61 -11.92
C HIS A 299 -4.13 3.34 -12.96
N ARG A 300 -3.79 3.21 -14.26
CA ARG A 300 -4.60 3.81 -15.34
C ARG A 300 -6.03 3.27 -15.36
N ALA A 301 -6.19 1.96 -15.16
CA ALA A 301 -7.50 1.33 -15.08
C ALA A 301 -8.29 1.81 -13.85
N THR A 302 -7.62 2.04 -12.72
CA THR A 302 -8.21 2.60 -11.50
C THR A 302 -8.66 4.05 -11.68
N GLN A 303 -7.83 4.91 -12.28
CA GLN A 303 -8.16 6.33 -12.50
C GLN A 303 -9.40 6.51 -13.38
N ILE A 304 -9.54 5.68 -14.42
CA ILE A 304 -10.75 5.65 -15.26
C ILE A 304 -12.00 5.40 -14.42
N SER A 305 -11.87 4.60 -13.35
CA SER A 305 -12.96 4.31 -12.43
C SER A 305 -13.25 5.43 -11.44
N ALA A 306 -12.23 6.18 -11.03
CA ALA A 306 -12.31 7.21 -9.97
C ALA A 306 -12.76 8.60 -10.46
N ASN A 307 -12.79 8.85 -11.78
CA ASN A 307 -13.11 10.17 -12.35
C ASN A 307 -14.55 10.68 -12.09
N MET A 308 -15.42 9.89 -11.44
CA MET A 308 -16.73 10.35 -10.99
C MET A 308 -16.63 11.50 -9.96
N MET A 309 -15.55 11.55 -9.17
CA MET A 309 -15.36 12.55 -8.11
C MET A 309 -15.19 14.00 -8.61
N GLN A 310 -14.85 14.19 -9.90
CA GLN A 310 -14.63 15.53 -10.45
C GLN A 310 -15.91 16.36 -10.60
N TYR A 311 -17.08 15.73 -10.42
CA TYR A 311 -18.38 16.37 -10.62
C TYR A 311 -19.05 16.83 -9.32
N ILE A 312 -18.45 16.63 -8.14
CA ILE A 312 -19.00 17.19 -6.90
C ILE A 312 -18.41 18.58 -6.70
N PRO A 313 -19.22 19.65 -6.69
CA PRO A 313 -18.72 21.00 -6.50
C PRO A 313 -18.17 21.18 -5.07
N VAL A 314 -17.04 21.86 -4.97
CA VAL A 314 -16.36 22.12 -3.68
C VAL A 314 -17.12 23.18 -2.86
N THR A 315 -17.91 24.02 -3.52
CA THR A 315 -18.62 25.16 -2.94
C THR A 315 -20.12 25.06 -3.13
N ALA A 316 -20.88 25.64 -2.21
CA ALA A 316 -22.33 25.75 -2.27
C ALA A 316 -22.79 27.16 -1.83
N HIS A 317 -23.97 27.57 -2.28
CA HIS A 317 -24.59 28.84 -1.91
C HIS A 317 -25.70 28.62 -0.87
N LYS A 318 -25.35 28.72 0.41
CA LYS A 318 -26.29 28.54 1.52
C LYS A 318 -27.14 29.80 1.69
N LEU A 319 -28.45 29.63 1.83
CA LEU A 319 -29.35 30.70 2.23
C LEU A 319 -29.33 30.80 3.76
N GLY A 320 -28.79 31.89 4.29
CA GLY A 320 -28.80 32.15 5.72
C GLY A 320 -30.18 32.61 6.21
N ASP A 321 -30.41 32.53 7.53
CA ASP A 321 -31.69 32.88 8.18
C ASP A 321 -32.15 34.31 7.88
N ASN A 322 -31.21 35.19 7.51
CA ASN A 322 -31.46 36.59 7.16
C ASN A 322 -31.90 36.78 5.69
N GLY A 323 -32.05 35.70 4.91
CA GLY A 323 -32.33 35.73 3.47
C GLY A 323 -31.11 36.06 2.59
N ASN A 324 -29.92 36.20 3.18
CA ASN A 324 -28.69 36.43 2.44
C ASN A 324 -28.09 35.13 1.93
N ILE A 325 -27.51 35.18 0.73
CA ILE A 325 -26.81 34.05 0.12
C ILE A 325 -25.34 34.08 0.53
N GLU A 326 -24.91 33.07 1.27
CA GLU A 326 -23.54 32.94 1.76
C GLU A 326 -22.82 31.77 1.06
N PRO A 327 -21.65 32.01 0.44
CA PRO A 327 -20.85 30.92 -0.10
C PRO A 327 -20.23 30.11 1.04
N CYS A 328 -20.39 28.79 0.99
CA CYS A 328 -19.81 27.84 1.95
C CYS A 328 -19.17 26.65 1.21
N LEU A 329 -18.42 25.83 1.93
CA LEU A 329 -17.95 24.56 1.38
C LEU A 329 -19.08 23.53 1.40
N ALA A 330 -19.27 22.79 0.31
CA ALA A 330 -20.33 21.79 0.19
C ALA A 330 -20.25 20.72 1.31
N LYS A 331 -19.03 20.42 1.78
CA LYS A 331 -18.80 19.49 2.90
C LYS A 331 -19.32 19.97 4.26
N HIS A 332 -19.58 21.26 4.44
CA HIS A 332 -20.09 21.83 5.70
C HIS A 332 -21.62 21.94 5.72
N LEU A 333 -22.31 21.54 4.64
CA LEU A 333 -23.77 21.55 4.59
C LEU A 333 -24.33 20.50 5.56
N ALA A 334 -25.20 20.95 6.45
CA ALA A 334 -25.91 20.10 7.40
C ALA A 334 -27.32 19.78 6.88
N VAL A 335 -27.91 18.71 7.41
CA VAL A 335 -29.32 18.37 7.13
C VAL A 335 -30.22 19.51 7.60
N GLY A 336 -31.14 19.95 6.75
CA GLY A 336 -32.02 21.10 6.96
C GLY A 336 -31.45 22.43 6.44
N ASP A 337 -30.19 22.48 6.02
CA ASP A 337 -29.66 23.68 5.37
C ASP A 337 -30.38 23.93 4.04
N THR A 338 -30.63 25.21 3.73
CA THR A 338 -31.22 25.62 2.46
C THR A 338 -30.14 26.12 1.52
N VAL A 339 -30.13 25.62 0.28
CA VAL A 339 -29.11 25.93 -0.73
C VAL A 339 -29.79 26.41 -1.99
N ILE A 340 -29.26 27.49 -2.57
CA ILE A 340 -29.71 28.01 -3.86
C ILE A 340 -28.78 27.48 -4.95
N VAL A 341 -29.36 26.87 -5.98
CA VAL A 341 -28.63 26.36 -7.15
C VAL A 341 -29.16 27.05 -8.39
N LYS A 342 -28.31 27.84 -9.06
CA LYS A 342 -28.70 28.58 -10.27
C LYS A 342 -28.69 27.69 -11.51
N ALA A 343 -29.26 28.20 -12.59
CA ALA A 343 -29.17 27.57 -13.90
C ALA A 343 -27.71 27.42 -14.34
N GLY A 344 -27.34 26.23 -14.80
CA GLY A 344 -25.99 25.83 -15.17
C GLY A 344 -25.11 25.36 -14.01
N GLU A 345 -25.56 25.47 -12.76
CA GLU A 345 -24.79 25.03 -11.59
C GLU A 345 -25.02 23.56 -11.27
N THR A 346 -23.99 22.93 -10.71
CA THR A 346 -24.06 21.57 -10.20
C THR A 346 -24.69 21.56 -8.81
N ILE A 347 -25.59 20.61 -8.57
CA ILE A 347 -26.21 20.41 -7.26
C ILE A 347 -25.13 19.90 -6.29
N PRO A 348 -24.88 20.56 -5.14
CA PRO A 348 -23.75 20.22 -4.29
C PRO A 348 -23.96 18.97 -3.43
N VAL A 349 -25.20 18.70 -3.02
CA VAL A 349 -25.54 17.59 -2.13
C VAL A 349 -26.98 17.14 -2.37
N ASP A 350 -27.29 15.91 -1.98
CA ASP A 350 -28.63 15.35 -2.06
C ASP A 350 -29.63 16.13 -1.20
N GLY A 351 -30.79 16.40 -1.77
CA GLY A 351 -31.80 17.22 -1.13
C GLY A 351 -33.17 17.13 -1.79
N ARG A 352 -34.05 18.05 -1.40
CA ARG A 352 -35.40 18.16 -1.91
C ARG A 352 -35.69 19.58 -2.34
N ILE A 353 -36.33 19.75 -3.50
CA ILE A 353 -36.72 21.09 -3.97
C ILE A 353 -37.81 21.63 -3.05
N ILE A 354 -37.58 22.79 -2.44
CA ILE A 354 -38.57 23.52 -1.65
C ILE A 354 -39.18 24.68 -2.42
N GLU A 355 -38.47 25.21 -3.42
CA GLU A 355 -38.98 26.27 -4.30
C GLU A 355 -38.37 26.16 -5.71
N GLY A 356 -39.19 26.42 -6.72
CA GLY A 356 -38.81 26.37 -8.13
C GLY A 356 -39.16 25.05 -8.82
N ALA A 357 -38.99 25.06 -10.14
CA ALA A 357 -39.11 23.90 -11.02
C ALA A 357 -38.11 24.06 -12.16
N SER A 358 -37.34 23.02 -12.46
CA SER A 358 -36.29 23.06 -13.48
C SER A 358 -36.04 21.68 -14.08
N ALA A 359 -35.48 21.68 -15.28
CA ALA A 359 -34.94 20.48 -15.91
C ALA A 359 -33.55 20.18 -15.32
N ILE A 360 -33.37 18.95 -14.83
CA ILE A 360 -32.12 18.49 -14.20
C ILE A 360 -31.48 17.41 -15.07
N ASP A 361 -30.21 17.62 -15.39
CA ASP A 361 -29.38 16.65 -16.08
C ASP A 361 -28.86 15.60 -15.10
N GLU A 362 -29.46 14.41 -15.13
CA GLU A 362 -29.07 13.26 -14.33
C GLU A 362 -28.23 12.24 -15.13
N SER A 363 -27.70 12.63 -16.30
CA SER A 363 -26.96 11.73 -17.19
C SER A 363 -25.71 11.13 -16.53
N MET A 364 -25.09 11.84 -15.59
CA MET A 364 -23.94 11.33 -14.83
C MET A 364 -24.31 10.13 -13.92
N LEU A 365 -25.55 10.07 -13.44
CA LEU A 365 -26.04 9.01 -12.55
C LEU A 365 -26.77 7.90 -13.32
N THR A 366 -27.62 8.31 -14.26
CA THR A 366 -28.54 7.41 -14.97
C THR A 366 -28.01 6.95 -16.32
N GLY A 367 -27.08 7.69 -16.93
CA GLY A 367 -26.64 7.49 -18.30
C GLY A 367 -27.60 8.06 -19.36
N GLU A 368 -28.79 8.51 -18.96
CA GLU A 368 -29.80 9.06 -19.86
C GLU A 368 -29.53 10.53 -20.15
N PHE A 369 -29.50 10.91 -21.43
CA PHE A 369 -29.18 12.28 -21.86
C PHE A 369 -30.37 13.25 -21.67
N GLU A 370 -31.61 12.75 -21.65
CA GLU A 370 -32.78 13.60 -21.53
C GLU A 370 -32.92 14.17 -20.10
N PRO A 371 -32.94 15.50 -19.92
CA PRO A 371 -33.12 16.10 -18.61
C PRO A 371 -34.48 15.76 -18.00
N VAL A 372 -34.48 15.46 -16.70
CA VAL A 372 -35.71 15.14 -15.95
C VAL A 372 -36.30 16.44 -15.41
N LEU A 373 -37.56 16.71 -15.73
CA LEU A 373 -38.31 17.83 -15.14
C LEU A 373 -38.62 17.52 -13.68
N LYS A 374 -38.16 18.41 -12.78
CA LYS A 374 -38.41 18.29 -11.34
C LYS A 374 -39.04 19.56 -10.80
N GLU A 375 -40.05 19.35 -9.95
CA GLU A 375 -40.83 20.39 -9.30
C GLU A 375 -40.65 20.35 -7.78
N THR A 376 -41.27 21.30 -7.10
CA THR A 376 -41.27 21.37 -5.64
C THR A 376 -41.71 20.04 -5.01
N GLY A 377 -40.93 19.55 -4.05
CA GLY A 377 -41.11 18.27 -3.40
C GLY A 377 -40.41 17.09 -4.09
N ALA A 378 -39.78 17.26 -5.26
CA ALA A 378 -38.96 16.23 -5.89
C ALA A 378 -37.57 16.12 -5.23
N ALA A 379 -37.04 14.90 -5.17
CA ALA A 379 -35.67 14.64 -4.72
C ALA A 379 -34.66 15.02 -5.81
N VAL A 380 -33.53 15.58 -5.41
CA VAL A 380 -32.42 15.97 -6.30
C VAL A 380 -31.12 15.43 -5.75
N PHE A 381 -30.20 15.10 -6.65
CA PHE A 381 -28.97 14.39 -6.30
C PHE A 381 -27.74 15.26 -6.54
N GLY A 382 -26.78 15.19 -5.62
CA GLY A 382 -25.50 15.85 -5.75
C GLY A 382 -24.77 15.40 -7.02
N GLY A 383 -24.05 16.34 -7.66
CA GLY A 383 -23.32 16.10 -8.90
C GLY A 383 -24.15 16.17 -10.18
N THR A 384 -25.48 16.22 -10.10
CA THR A 384 -26.36 16.50 -11.25
C THR A 384 -26.34 17.99 -11.59
N VAL A 385 -26.68 18.35 -12.84
CA VAL A 385 -26.61 19.75 -13.29
C VAL A 385 -28.01 20.33 -13.44
N ASN A 386 -28.26 21.46 -12.77
CA ASN A 386 -29.47 22.23 -12.98
C ASN A 386 -29.38 23.01 -14.29
N GLN A 387 -30.30 22.84 -15.25
CA GLN A 387 -30.13 23.45 -16.58
C GLN A 387 -30.84 24.80 -16.77
N GLN A 388 -32.04 25.00 -16.22
CA GLN A 388 -32.94 26.06 -16.68
C GLN A 388 -33.23 27.16 -15.65
N ASN A 389 -33.84 26.82 -14.52
CA ASN A 389 -34.33 27.78 -13.53
C ASN A 389 -33.59 27.64 -12.22
N THR A 390 -33.52 28.71 -11.44
CA THR A 390 -32.97 28.64 -10.07
C THR A 390 -33.84 27.75 -9.20
N LEU A 391 -33.20 26.85 -8.44
CA LEU A 391 -33.83 25.98 -7.48
C LEU A 391 -33.39 26.34 -6.06
N THR A 392 -34.34 26.29 -5.13
CA THR A 392 -34.06 26.31 -3.69
C THR A 392 -34.23 24.88 -3.17
N ILE A 393 -33.17 24.33 -2.60
CA ILE A 393 -33.07 22.93 -2.21
C ILE A 393 -32.79 22.85 -0.71
N GLU A 394 -33.58 22.05 0.01
CA GLU A 394 -33.30 21.68 1.40
C GLU A 394 -32.42 20.42 1.42
N VAL A 395 -31.30 20.48 2.15
CA VAL A 395 -30.36 19.37 2.29
C VAL A 395 -30.99 18.27 3.14
N HIS A 396 -31.15 17.08 2.56
CA HIS A 396 -31.70 15.92 3.27
C HIS A 396 -30.63 15.02 3.87
N GLN A 397 -29.41 15.07 3.33
CA GLN A 397 -28.35 14.14 3.69
C GLN A 397 -26.99 14.84 3.63
N GLN A 398 -26.09 14.53 4.58
CA GLN A 398 -24.73 15.07 4.53
C GLN A 398 -23.98 14.54 3.31
N LEU A 399 -23.03 15.32 2.79
CA LEU A 399 -22.28 14.98 1.57
C LEU A 399 -21.67 13.56 1.61
N LYS A 400 -21.11 13.13 2.75
CA LYS A 400 -20.50 11.80 2.90
C LYS A 400 -21.47 10.63 2.70
N TYR A 401 -22.77 10.87 2.84
CA TYR A 401 -23.81 9.88 2.63
C TYR A 401 -24.62 10.12 1.34
N ALA A 402 -24.33 11.16 0.57
CA ALA A 402 -25.00 11.41 -0.71
C ALA A 402 -24.81 10.23 -1.69
N LEU A 403 -25.76 10.06 -2.62
CA LEU A 403 -25.84 8.95 -3.56
C LEU A 403 -24.54 8.74 -4.34
N VAL A 404 -23.92 9.82 -4.85
CA VAL A 404 -22.63 9.74 -5.56
C VAL A 404 -21.54 9.12 -4.69
N ASN A 405 -21.44 9.53 -3.42
CA ASN A 405 -20.45 8.99 -2.49
C ASN A 405 -20.76 7.54 -2.07
N GLN A 406 -22.04 7.16 -2.04
CA GLN A 406 -22.43 5.76 -1.86
C GLN A 406 -22.01 4.90 -3.07
N ILE A 407 -22.24 5.37 -4.30
CA ILE A 407 -21.82 4.69 -5.54
C ILE A 407 -20.30 4.49 -5.55
N ILE A 408 -19.53 5.55 -5.27
CA ILE A 408 -18.06 5.49 -5.19
C ILE A 408 -17.61 4.49 -4.13
N ARG A 409 -18.30 4.41 -3.00
CA ARG A 409 -17.98 3.44 -1.95
C ARG A 409 -18.29 2.02 -2.36
N LEU A 410 -19.47 1.77 -2.93
CA LEU A 410 -19.84 0.45 -3.41
C LEU A 410 -18.84 -0.04 -4.45
N GLN A 411 -18.41 0.85 -5.35
CA GLN A 411 -17.39 0.57 -6.35
C GLN A 411 -16.01 0.27 -5.72
N SER A 412 -15.52 1.12 -4.82
CA SER A 412 -14.23 0.88 -4.16
C SER A 412 -14.24 -0.40 -3.31
N THR A 413 -15.36 -0.72 -2.67
CA THR A 413 -15.57 -1.98 -1.94
C THR A 413 -15.58 -3.18 -2.90
N ALA A 414 -16.23 -3.04 -4.06
CA ALA A 414 -16.23 -4.06 -5.11
C ALA A 414 -14.81 -4.33 -5.65
N MET A 415 -14.01 -3.28 -5.82
CA MET A 415 -12.62 -3.37 -6.29
C MET A 415 -11.67 -3.94 -5.21
N ALA A 416 -11.97 -3.72 -3.93
CA ALA A 416 -11.17 -4.24 -2.82
C ALA A 416 -11.36 -5.74 -2.60
N ASN A 417 -12.54 -6.28 -2.92
CA ASN A 417 -12.82 -7.70 -2.80
C ASN A 417 -12.15 -8.50 -3.93
N LYS A 418 -11.23 -9.40 -3.59
CA LYS A 418 -10.54 -10.26 -4.57
C LYS A 418 -11.43 -11.43 -5.00
N PRO A 419 -11.60 -11.71 -6.30
CA PRO A 419 -12.36 -12.87 -6.76
C PRO A 419 -11.59 -14.17 -6.55
N LYS A 420 -12.30 -15.31 -6.65
CA LYS A 420 -11.74 -16.62 -6.30
C LYS A 420 -10.56 -17.01 -7.20
N ALA A 421 -10.61 -16.72 -8.51
CA ALA A 421 -9.49 -17.04 -9.38
C ALA A 421 -8.21 -16.26 -9.03
N ALA A 422 -8.35 -15.00 -8.57
CA ALA A 422 -7.20 -14.21 -8.11
C ALA A 422 -6.61 -14.78 -6.81
N GLN A 423 -7.44 -15.21 -5.86
CA GLN A 423 -7.00 -15.86 -4.63
C GLN A 423 -6.31 -17.21 -4.89
N MET A 424 -6.82 -17.98 -5.86
CA MET A 424 -6.20 -19.22 -6.31
C MET A 424 -4.83 -18.99 -6.95
N ALA A 425 -4.71 -17.97 -7.82
CA ALA A 425 -3.43 -17.59 -8.43
C ALA A 425 -2.39 -17.17 -7.38
N ASP A 426 -2.79 -16.36 -6.39
CA ASP A 426 -1.93 -15.95 -5.27
C ASP A 426 -1.45 -17.16 -4.45
N SER A 427 -2.35 -18.11 -4.18
CA SER A 427 -2.05 -19.32 -3.41
C SER A 427 -1.13 -20.26 -4.19
N PHE A 428 -1.40 -20.45 -5.48
CA PHE A 428 -0.56 -21.25 -6.38
C PHE A 428 0.87 -20.69 -6.46
N SER A 429 1.01 -19.36 -6.59
CA SER A 429 2.32 -18.69 -6.65
C SER A 429 3.17 -19.03 -5.41
N ARG A 430 2.57 -19.09 -4.23
CA ARG A 430 3.27 -19.44 -2.98
C ARG A 430 3.79 -20.87 -2.99
N TYR A 431 2.96 -21.85 -3.36
CA TYR A 431 3.39 -23.25 -3.44
C TYR A 431 4.44 -23.47 -4.53
N PHE A 432 4.27 -22.79 -5.66
CA PHE A 432 5.22 -22.82 -6.76
C PHE A 432 6.60 -22.30 -6.33
N VAL A 433 6.67 -21.18 -5.61
CA VAL A 433 7.94 -20.65 -5.07
C VAL A 433 8.59 -21.62 -4.09
N MET A 434 7.82 -22.23 -3.18
CA MET A 434 8.35 -23.25 -2.27
C MET A 434 8.92 -24.46 -3.03
N ALA A 435 8.22 -24.93 -4.06
CA ALA A 435 8.68 -26.03 -4.90
C ALA A 435 9.97 -25.66 -5.64
N VAL A 436 10.07 -24.45 -6.20
CA VAL A 436 11.27 -23.95 -6.88
C VAL A 436 12.47 -23.90 -5.93
N LEU A 437 12.28 -23.38 -4.71
CA LEU A 437 13.36 -23.34 -3.70
C LEU A 437 13.82 -24.74 -3.32
N ALA A 438 12.89 -25.67 -3.13
CA ALA A 438 13.21 -27.07 -2.84
C ALA A 438 13.94 -27.76 -4.00
N ILE A 439 13.46 -27.58 -5.23
CA ILE A 439 14.09 -28.16 -6.44
C ILE A 439 15.49 -27.56 -6.66
N SER A 440 15.66 -26.26 -6.47
CA SER A 440 16.97 -25.60 -6.60
C SER A 440 17.96 -26.14 -5.54
N ALA A 441 17.52 -26.29 -4.29
CA ALA A 441 18.34 -26.87 -3.23
C ALA A 441 18.71 -28.34 -3.50
N LEU A 442 17.75 -29.15 -3.97
CA LEU A 442 18.02 -30.54 -4.37
C LEU A 442 18.97 -30.63 -5.56
N THR A 443 18.81 -29.74 -6.54
CA THR A 443 19.68 -29.65 -7.71
C THR A 443 21.11 -29.30 -7.29
N PHE A 444 21.28 -28.31 -6.42
CA PHE A 444 22.57 -27.96 -5.85
C PHE A 444 23.21 -29.17 -5.15
N ALA A 445 22.48 -29.79 -4.22
CA ALA A 445 22.97 -30.94 -3.46
C ALA A 445 23.39 -32.12 -4.35
N TYR A 446 22.57 -32.47 -5.34
CA TYR A 446 22.85 -33.57 -6.27
C TYR A 446 24.15 -33.31 -7.05
N TRP A 447 24.30 -32.13 -7.66
CA TRP A 447 25.47 -31.81 -8.47
C TRP A 447 26.74 -31.62 -7.64
N THR A 448 26.62 -31.14 -6.39
CA THR A 448 27.76 -31.09 -5.46
C THR A 448 28.23 -32.49 -5.10
N VAL A 449 27.33 -33.45 -4.86
CA VAL A 449 27.70 -34.85 -4.58
C VAL A 449 28.36 -35.51 -5.78
N GLN A 450 27.95 -35.16 -7.00
CA GLN A 450 28.59 -35.63 -8.23
C GLN A 450 29.94 -34.96 -8.54
N GLY A 451 30.39 -34.01 -7.71
CA GLY A 451 31.66 -33.31 -7.89
C GLY A 451 31.67 -32.31 -9.05
N ASN A 452 30.50 -31.85 -9.51
CA ASN A 452 30.43 -30.84 -10.56
C ASN A 452 30.71 -29.44 -10.00
N ASN A 453 31.77 -28.79 -10.49
CA ASN A 453 32.16 -27.43 -10.10
C ASN A 453 31.11 -26.37 -10.47
N GLU A 454 30.20 -26.66 -11.41
CA GLU A 454 29.13 -25.77 -11.84
C GLU A 454 27.83 -25.93 -11.04
N ALA A 455 27.80 -26.79 -10.01
CA ALA A 455 26.59 -27.06 -9.20
C ALA A 455 25.89 -25.78 -8.72
N PHE A 456 26.67 -24.77 -8.33
CA PHE A 456 26.17 -23.45 -7.92
C PHE A 456 25.45 -22.72 -9.06
N TRP A 457 26.07 -22.65 -10.25
CA TRP A 457 25.51 -21.97 -11.41
C TRP A 457 24.24 -22.65 -11.91
N ILE A 458 24.19 -23.98 -11.88
CA ILE A 458 22.99 -24.75 -12.22
C ILE A 458 21.83 -24.41 -11.25
N ALA A 459 22.10 -24.35 -9.94
CA ALA A 459 21.09 -24.01 -8.95
C ALA A 459 20.54 -22.58 -9.11
N ILE A 460 21.41 -21.62 -9.41
CA ILE A 460 21.05 -20.23 -9.73
C ILE A 460 20.22 -20.16 -11.01
N ALA A 461 20.60 -20.90 -12.06
CA ALA A 461 19.85 -20.95 -13.30
C ALA A 461 18.42 -21.45 -13.08
N VAL A 462 18.22 -22.45 -12.22
CA VAL A 462 16.88 -22.92 -11.81
C VAL A 462 16.09 -21.80 -11.11
N LEU A 463 16.70 -21.07 -10.16
CA LEU A 463 16.03 -19.97 -9.45
C LEU A 463 15.61 -18.83 -10.39
N VAL A 464 16.45 -18.48 -11.37
CA VAL A 464 16.22 -17.37 -12.29
C VAL A 464 15.19 -17.75 -13.36
N ALA A 465 15.35 -18.92 -14.00
CA ALA A 465 14.51 -19.35 -15.11
C ALA A 465 13.06 -19.59 -14.70
N THR A 466 12.82 -19.92 -13.44
CA THR A 466 11.50 -20.27 -12.93
C THR A 466 10.73 -19.10 -12.32
N CYS A 467 11.12 -17.82 -12.50
CA CYS A 467 10.33 -16.72 -11.90
C CYS A 467 8.85 -16.78 -12.36
N PRO A 468 7.86 -16.98 -11.45
CA PRO A 468 6.44 -16.99 -11.81
C PRO A 468 5.87 -15.58 -12.00
N CYS A 469 6.72 -14.64 -12.40
CA CYS A 469 6.45 -13.20 -12.49
C CYS A 469 5.17 -12.91 -13.30
N ALA A 470 4.99 -13.56 -14.47
CA ALA A 470 3.79 -13.38 -15.30
C ALA A 470 2.51 -13.98 -14.68
N LEU A 471 2.65 -15.08 -13.94
CA LEU A 471 1.52 -15.87 -13.47
C LEU A 471 0.74 -15.17 -12.35
N GLY A 472 1.44 -14.58 -11.38
CA GLY A 472 0.80 -13.85 -10.28
C GLY A 472 0.14 -12.53 -10.72
N LEU A 473 0.45 -12.06 -11.92
CA LEU A 473 0.07 -10.73 -12.39
C LEU A 473 -0.99 -10.72 -13.48
N ALA A 474 -1.15 -11.83 -14.22
CA ALA A 474 -2.08 -11.91 -15.33
C ALA A 474 -3.53 -11.69 -14.89
N THR A 475 -4.01 -12.45 -13.91
CA THR A 475 -5.42 -12.44 -13.47
C THR A 475 -5.86 -11.07 -12.93
N PRO A 476 -5.15 -10.43 -11.97
CA PRO A 476 -5.62 -9.16 -11.44
C PRO A 476 -5.54 -8.02 -12.47
N SER A 477 -4.58 -8.07 -13.39
CA SER A 477 -4.46 -7.05 -14.45
C SER A 477 -5.59 -7.18 -15.48
N ALA A 478 -5.92 -8.41 -15.90
CA ALA A 478 -7.06 -8.67 -16.79
C ALA A 478 -8.37 -8.20 -16.16
N LEU A 479 -8.59 -8.51 -14.88
CA LEU A 479 -9.79 -8.12 -14.14
C LEU A 479 -9.92 -6.60 -14.01
N THR A 480 -8.84 -5.91 -13.62
CA THR A 480 -8.85 -4.44 -13.46
C THR A 480 -9.15 -3.76 -14.79
N CYS A 481 -8.55 -4.23 -15.90
CA CYS A 481 -8.83 -3.71 -17.24
C CYS A 481 -10.27 -3.99 -17.69
N ALA A 482 -10.82 -5.18 -17.40
CA ALA A 482 -12.20 -5.53 -17.71
C ALA A 482 -13.18 -4.62 -16.97
N MET A 483 -12.98 -4.42 -15.67
CA MET A 483 -13.76 -3.50 -14.83
C MET A 483 -13.73 -2.07 -15.37
N ALA A 484 -12.56 -1.55 -15.70
CA ALA A 484 -12.42 -0.20 -16.24
C ALA A 484 -13.15 -0.03 -17.58
N ARG A 485 -13.16 -1.08 -18.42
CA ARG A 485 -13.89 -1.06 -19.70
C ARG A 485 -15.40 -1.12 -19.50
N LEU A 486 -15.89 -1.94 -18.58
CA LEU A 486 -17.32 -2.05 -18.26
C LEU A 486 -17.86 -0.75 -17.67
N ASN A 487 -17.10 -0.13 -16.78
CA ASN A 487 -17.48 1.15 -16.20
C ASN A 487 -17.60 2.26 -17.27
N LYS A 488 -16.69 2.30 -18.25
CA LYS A 488 -16.81 3.21 -19.41
C LYS A 488 -18.07 2.97 -20.26
N GLN A 489 -18.70 1.82 -20.13
CA GLN A 489 -19.93 1.45 -20.83
C GLN A 489 -21.17 1.57 -19.93
N GLY A 490 -21.06 2.19 -18.76
CA GLY A 490 -22.17 2.32 -17.80
C GLY A 490 -22.49 1.05 -17.01
N ILE A 491 -21.65 0.01 -17.11
CA ILE A 491 -21.85 -1.25 -16.38
C ILE A 491 -21.05 -1.22 -15.08
N LEU A 492 -21.74 -1.04 -13.96
CA LEU A 492 -21.13 -1.02 -12.64
C LEU A 492 -21.08 -2.42 -12.02
N LEU A 493 -19.86 -2.90 -11.74
CA LEU A 493 -19.66 -4.14 -11.00
C LEU A 493 -19.73 -3.88 -9.49
N LYS A 494 -20.74 -4.43 -8.83
CA LYS A 494 -20.87 -4.40 -7.36
C LYS A 494 -19.99 -5.44 -6.65
N ARG A 495 -19.53 -6.45 -7.38
CA ARG A 495 -18.65 -7.52 -6.87
C ARG A 495 -17.62 -7.92 -7.91
N ALA A 496 -16.38 -8.17 -7.49
CA ALA A 496 -15.32 -8.58 -8.41
C ALA A 496 -15.49 -9.99 -8.99
N ASP A 497 -16.14 -10.89 -8.25
CA ASP A 497 -16.39 -12.26 -8.68
C ASP A 497 -17.59 -12.39 -9.63
N ALA A 498 -18.35 -11.30 -9.85
CA ALA A 498 -19.45 -11.29 -10.80
C ALA A 498 -18.99 -11.60 -12.24
N LEU A 499 -17.77 -11.21 -12.61
CA LEU A 499 -17.20 -11.54 -13.93
C LEU A 499 -16.89 -13.03 -14.09
N GLU A 500 -16.61 -13.74 -13.01
CA GLU A 500 -16.45 -15.20 -13.04
C GLU A 500 -17.84 -15.85 -13.07
N GLN A 501 -18.74 -15.42 -12.19
CA GLN A 501 -20.06 -16.02 -12.04
C GLN A 501 -20.91 -15.86 -13.29
N ILE A 502 -20.84 -14.72 -13.99
CA ILE A 502 -21.65 -14.47 -15.20
C ILE A 502 -21.36 -15.48 -16.31
N THR A 503 -20.15 -16.06 -16.36
CA THR A 503 -19.81 -17.09 -17.35
C THR A 503 -20.54 -18.42 -17.13
N GLY A 504 -21.06 -18.65 -15.92
CA GLY A 504 -21.83 -19.83 -15.56
C GLY A 504 -23.34 -19.57 -15.44
N ILE A 505 -23.82 -18.36 -15.76
CA ILE A 505 -25.25 -18.05 -15.74
C ILE A 505 -25.89 -18.58 -17.03
N ASP A 506 -26.92 -19.40 -16.87
CA ASP A 506 -27.75 -19.94 -17.97
C ASP A 506 -29.13 -19.28 -18.05
N THR A 507 -29.56 -18.63 -16.96
CA THR A 507 -30.90 -18.09 -16.80
C THR A 507 -30.83 -16.64 -16.35
N ILE A 508 -31.51 -15.75 -17.08
CA ILE A 508 -31.63 -14.33 -16.75
C ILE A 508 -33.10 -14.05 -16.41
N ALA A 509 -33.37 -13.62 -15.18
CA ALA A 509 -34.67 -13.10 -14.78
C ALA A 509 -34.65 -11.57 -14.86
N LEU A 510 -35.52 -11.01 -15.69
CA LEU A 510 -35.68 -9.57 -15.88
C LEU A 510 -36.93 -9.10 -15.15
N ASP A 511 -36.81 -8.04 -14.35
CA ASP A 511 -38.00 -7.39 -13.80
C ASP A 511 -38.77 -6.70 -14.92
N LYS A 512 -40.10 -6.78 -14.85
CA LYS A 512 -41.00 -6.20 -15.86
C LYS A 512 -41.17 -4.69 -15.66
N THR A 513 -40.81 -4.16 -14.49
CA THR A 513 -41.04 -2.77 -14.11
C THR A 513 -39.76 -1.94 -14.23
N GLY A 514 -38.60 -2.58 -14.39
CA GLY A 514 -37.28 -1.96 -14.42
C GLY A 514 -36.65 -2.05 -13.05
#